data_AF-A0A9D8MUE0-F1
#
_entry.id   AF-A0A9D8MUE0-F1
#
_cell.length_a   1.000
_cell.length_b   1.000
_cell.length_c   1.000
_cell.angle_alpha   90.00
_cell.angle_beta   90.00
_cell.angle_gamma   90.00
#
_symmetry.space_group_name_H-M   'P 1'
#
loop_
_entity.id
_entity.type
_entity.pdbx_description
1 polymer ?
#
loop_
_entity_poly.entity_id
_entity_poly.type
_entity_poly.pdbx_seq_one_letter_code
_entity_poly.pdbx_strand_id
1 'polypeptide(L)'
;MTKQELQEIFKLLDEANVNYMLCSEATPVSLTSVPCGSPTELGEEDIDDYILLPKKLLGQHPEMFVPCHGDSMKDVGYEPGDLLRVRFGIEAQDGDNVLAYIDGTCTVKSLFTDEDGTKWLVPQNDNYKAIHLTEDMNAQILGVVVAVEKGRVRASSRQMLQSVRRAKNMQRSASRLSEEKVDNIIITIGSAVKHARQWYAVFRAMVDYGLMSEDSVQEFCERVKRLLPEHEHLPAHKELSRMAVQSFAKQVSMWRPDNAPVSGARYMDYLSIAQMTDRLLGGEEA
;
A
#
# COMPACT_ATOMS: atom_id res chain seq x y z
N MET A 1 29.86 32.35 8.96
CA MET A 1 30.43 31.45 9.98
C MET A 1 31.73 32.06 10.48
N THR A 2 31.94 32.14 11.79
CA THR A 2 33.17 32.65 12.39
C THR A 2 34.26 31.56 12.39
N LYS A 3 35.53 31.95 12.54
CA LYS A 3 36.63 30.99 12.72
C LYS A 3 36.42 30.09 13.95
N GLN A 4 35.74 30.61 14.97
CA GLN A 4 35.40 29.88 16.19
C GLN A 4 34.36 28.79 15.92
N GLU A 5 33.26 29.10 15.23
CA GLU A 5 32.23 28.12 14.86
C GLU A 5 32.80 26.96 14.02
N LEU A 6 33.74 27.25 13.11
CA LEU A 6 34.43 26.21 12.34
C LEU A 6 35.32 25.31 13.22
N GLN A 7 36.02 25.92 14.18
CA GLN A 7 36.85 25.18 15.13
C GLN A 7 35.99 24.31 16.06
N GLU A 8 34.80 24.77 16.42
CA GLU A 8 33.84 24.00 17.20
C GLU A 8 33.31 22.78 16.43
N ILE A 9 32.97 22.94 15.14
CA ILE A 9 32.55 21.80 14.30
C ILE A 9 33.67 20.75 14.21
N PHE A 10 34.92 21.17 13.90
CA PHE A 10 36.02 20.20 13.83
C PHE A 10 36.30 19.55 15.17
N LYS A 11 36.24 20.33 16.26
CA LYS A 11 36.40 19.80 17.61
C LYS A 11 35.34 18.76 17.94
N LEU A 12 34.06 19.00 17.61
CA LEU A 12 32.98 18.03 17.81
C LEU A 12 33.24 16.75 17.01
N LEU A 13 33.64 16.87 15.74
CA LEU A 13 33.94 15.70 14.92
C LEU A 13 35.15 14.90 15.43
N ASP A 14 36.18 15.60 15.92
CA ASP A 14 37.36 15.00 16.53
C ASP A 14 36.98 14.30 17.86
N GLU A 15 36.16 14.93 18.71
CA GLU A 15 35.66 14.36 19.97
C GLU A 15 34.76 13.15 19.74
N ALA A 16 33.98 13.15 18.65
CA ALA A 16 33.17 12.03 18.21
C ALA A 16 33.99 10.94 17.51
N ASN A 17 35.31 11.10 17.32
CA ASN A 17 36.15 10.16 16.59
C ASN A 17 35.61 9.82 15.18
N VAL A 18 35.09 10.83 14.49
CA VAL A 18 34.52 10.70 13.14
C VAL A 18 35.57 11.10 12.10
N ASN A 19 35.80 10.27 11.09
CA ASN A 19 36.67 10.64 9.98
C ASN A 19 35.96 11.67 9.09
N TYR A 20 36.65 12.76 8.71
CA TYR A 20 36.09 13.77 7.81
C TYR A 20 37.12 14.26 6.78
N MET A 21 36.62 14.69 5.63
CA MET A 21 37.44 15.25 4.56
C MET A 21 36.79 16.48 3.93
N LEU A 22 37.59 17.49 3.62
CA LEU A 22 37.15 18.67 2.90
C LEU A 22 37.02 18.40 1.39
N CYS A 23 35.86 18.67 0.81
CA CYS A 23 35.56 18.43 -0.59
C CYS A 23 35.26 19.73 -1.37
N SER A 24 35.39 19.73 -2.70
CA SER A 24 35.16 20.95 -3.51
C SER A 24 33.70 21.20 -3.86
N GLU A 25 32.83 20.21 -3.66
CA GLU A 25 31.40 20.32 -3.90
C GLU A 25 30.77 21.37 -2.97
N ALA A 26 29.77 22.08 -3.46
CA ALA A 26 29.06 23.09 -2.66
C ALA A 26 28.19 22.46 -1.55
N THR A 27 27.65 21.26 -1.81
CA THR A 27 26.87 20.45 -0.87
C THR A 27 27.21 18.98 -1.11
N PRO A 28 28.11 18.38 -0.33
CA PRO A 28 28.48 16.98 -0.50
C PRO A 28 27.36 16.02 -0.11
N VAL A 29 27.47 14.79 -0.61
CA VAL A 29 26.67 13.65 -0.19
C VAL A 29 27.58 12.73 0.63
N SER A 30 27.11 12.27 1.79
CA SER A 30 27.78 11.26 2.60
C SER A 30 28.06 10.01 1.77
N LEU A 31 29.28 9.48 1.87
CA LEU A 31 29.63 8.21 1.24
C LEU A 31 29.04 7.02 2.03
N THR A 32 28.86 7.20 3.34
CA THR A 32 28.21 6.23 4.22
C THR A 32 26.73 6.56 4.39
N SER A 33 25.85 5.57 4.23
CA SER A 33 24.44 5.68 4.58
C SER A 33 24.26 5.58 6.10
N VAL A 34 23.38 6.39 6.68
CA VAL A 34 23.17 6.41 8.13
C VAL A 34 21.88 5.67 8.49
N PRO A 35 21.91 4.75 9.48
CA PRO A 35 20.70 4.06 9.93
C PRO A 35 19.72 5.03 10.60
N CYS A 36 18.61 5.24 9.94
CA CYS A 36 17.30 5.58 10.49
C CYS A 36 16.71 4.33 11.19
N GLY A 37 17.46 3.72 12.12
CA GLY A 37 17.15 2.47 12.84
C GLY A 37 17.76 2.49 14.25
N SER A 38 17.91 1.34 14.92
CA SER A 38 18.77 1.25 16.12
C SER A 38 20.24 1.46 15.73
N PRO A 39 21.11 1.98 16.62
CA PRO A 39 22.55 1.92 16.42
C PRO A 39 22.90 0.44 16.23
N THR A 40 23.39 0.07 15.05
CA THR A 40 23.76 -1.33 14.76
C THR A 40 25.27 -1.34 14.60
N GLU A 41 25.93 -2.34 15.19
CA GLU A 41 27.36 -2.56 14.94
C GLU A 41 27.59 -2.65 13.42
N LEU A 42 28.52 -1.83 12.94
CA LEU A 42 28.94 -1.73 11.55
C LEU A 42 29.44 -3.11 11.08
N GLY A 43 29.04 -3.53 9.87
CA GLY A 43 29.62 -4.70 9.23
C GLY A 43 31.09 -4.47 8.89
N GLU A 44 31.90 -5.52 8.92
CA GLU A 44 33.37 -5.50 8.80
C GLU A 44 33.94 -5.00 7.44
N GLU A 45 33.17 -4.33 6.58
CA GLU A 45 33.58 -3.95 5.21
C GLU A 45 33.46 -2.44 4.83
N ASP A 46 33.21 -1.50 5.76
CA ASP A 46 33.15 -0.06 5.43
C ASP A 46 34.51 0.64 5.66
N ILE A 47 35.43 0.47 4.70
CA ILE A 47 36.83 0.91 4.83
C ILE A 47 37.04 2.44 4.62
N ASP A 48 36.01 3.22 4.28
CA ASP A 48 36.14 4.68 4.10
C ASP A 48 34.95 5.48 4.65
N ASP A 49 34.73 5.44 5.98
CA ASP A 49 33.69 6.20 6.71
C ASP A 49 33.99 7.70 6.86
N TYR A 50 34.21 8.40 5.75
CA TYR A 50 34.43 9.85 5.78
C TYR A 50 33.13 10.63 5.64
N ILE A 51 32.87 11.53 6.60
CA ILE A 51 31.95 12.64 6.40
C ILE A 51 32.60 13.65 5.46
N LEU A 52 31.96 13.87 4.30
CA LEU A 52 32.39 14.91 3.38
C LEU A 52 31.88 16.27 3.85
N LEU A 53 32.81 17.20 4.03
CA LEU A 53 32.52 18.57 4.42
C LEU A 53 32.87 19.54 3.28
N PRO A 54 31.98 20.44 2.87
CA PRO A 54 32.26 21.35 1.75
C PRO A 54 33.40 22.32 2.10
N LYS A 55 34.40 22.51 1.22
CA LYS A 55 35.49 23.49 1.39
C LYS A 55 34.98 24.93 1.58
N LYS A 56 33.75 25.21 1.14
CA LYS A 56 33.02 26.47 1.37
C LYS A 56 32.60 26.70 2.83
N LEU A 57 32.88 25.74 3.73
CA LEU A 57 32.83 25.88 5.20
C LEU A 57 33.35 27.24 5.70
N LEU A 58 34.33 27.84 5.01
CA LEU A 58 34.88 29.16 5.35
C LEU A 58 33.89 30.36 5.29
N GLY A 59 32.59 30.16 4.98
CA GLY A 59 31.62 31.25 4.82
C GLY A 59 30.19 31.07 5.36
N GLN A 60 29.61 29.86 5.35
CA GLN A 60 28.20 29.59 5.73
C GLN A 60 28.08 28.30 6.57
N HIS A 61 26.97 28.11 7.30
CA HIS A 61 26.69 26.84 7.98
C HIS A 61 26.75 25.70 6.96
N PRO A 62 27.63 24.70 7.15
CA PRO A 62 27.79 23.62 6.18
C PRO A 62 26.54 22.75 6.14
N GLU A 63 26.22 22.27 4.95
CA GLU A 63 25.15 21.31 4.72
C GLU A 63 25.71 20.10 3.98
N MET A 64 25.20 18.91 4.32
CA MET A 64 25.46 17.68 3.58
C MET A 64 24.18 16.88 3.39
N PHE A 65 24.15 16.06 2.34
CA PHE A 65 23.10 15.04 2.20
C PHE A 65 23.54 13.74 2.85
N VAL A 66 22.68 13.17 3.69
CA VAL A 66 22.86 11.87 4.33
C VAL A 66 21.80 10.91 3.81
N PRO A 67 22.18 9.80 3.14
CA PRO A 67 21.22 8.79 2.71
C PRO A 67 20.56 8.13 3.94
N CYS A 68 19.23 8.16 4.00
CA CYS A 68 18.48 7.47 5.06
C CYS A 68 18.38 5.97 4.75
N HIS A 69 18.72 5.16 5.75
CA HIS A 69 18.59 3.71 5.70
C HIS A 69 17.68 3.22 6.84
N GLY A 70 16.67 2.40 6.56
CA GLY A 70 15.70 1.93 7.58
C GLY A 70 14.45 2.81 7.69
N ASP A 71 13.51 2.43 8.57
CA ASP A 71 12.17 3.01 8.67
C ASP A 71 11.84 3.61 10.05
N SER A 72 12.82 3.84 10.94
CA SER A 72 12.55 4.39 12.28
C SER A 72 12.00 5.82 12.28
N MET A 73 12.05 6.50 11.14
CA MET A 73 11.59 7.88 10.97
C MET A 73 10.38 7.95 10.01
N LYS A 74 9.66 6.84 9.81
CA LYS A 74 8.56 6.73 8.83
C LYS A 74 7.41 7.72 9.11
N ASP A 75 7.13 8.04 10.38
CA ASP A 75 5.96 8.83 10.77
C ASP A 75 6.16 10.33 10.50
N VAL A 76 7.42 10.80 10.42
CA VAL A 76 7.78 12.11 9.85
C VAL A 76 7.98 12.06 8.33
N GLY A 77 7.64 10.93 7.72
CA GLY A 77 7.64 10.71 6.29
C GLY A 77 9.01 10.42 5.71
N TYR A 78 10.01 9.98 6.48
CA TYR A 78 11.32 9.60 5.93
C TYR A 78 11.26 8.15 5.44
N GLU A 79 11.67 7.91 4.20
CA GLU A 79 11.70 6.57 3.62
C GLU A 79 13.15 6.12 3.32
N PRO A 80 13.42 4.80 3.33
CA PRO A 80 14.69 4.27 2.85
C PRO A 80 15.00 4.75 1.42
N GLY A 81 16.18 5.36 1.26
CA GLY A 81 16.64 5.96 -0.01
C GLY A 81 16.31 7.45 -0.17
N ASP A 82 15.66 8.09 0.79
CA ASP A 82 15.61 9.55 0.86
C ASP A 82 16.98 10.13 1.22
N LEU A 83 17.25 11.36 0.78
CA LEU A 83 18.45 12.11 1.13
C LEU A 83 18.09 13.21 2.14
N LEU A 84 18.61 13.09 3.35
CA LEU A 84 18.40 14.05 4.43
C LEU A 84 19.44 15.16 4.33
N ARG A 85 19.02 16.41 4.18
CA ARG A 85 19.92 17.56 4.20
C ARG A 85 20.19 17.97 5.64
N VAL A 86 21.39 17.70 6.14
CA VAL A 86 21.84 17.98 7.51
C VAL A 86 22.69 19.25 7.51
N ARG A 87 22.38 20.18 8.42
CA ARG A 87 23.15 21.41 8.66
C ARG A 87 23.91 21.30 9.99
N PHE A 88 25.21 21.60 9.97
CA PHE A 88 26.07 21.58 11.16
C PHE A 88 26.26 22.97 11.77
N GLY A 89 26.71 23.00 13.02
CA GLY A 89 27.02 24.26 13.73
C GLY A 89 25.77 25.10 14.00
N ILE A 90 24.61 24.44 14.13
CA ILE A 90 23.38 25.05 14.64
C ILE A 90 22.94 24.30 15.89
N GLU A 91 22.43 25.03 16.88
CA GLU A 91 21.92 24.46 18.11
C GLU A 91 20.60 23.73 17.83
N ALA A 92 20.55 22.44 18.17
CA ALA A 92 19.34 21.62 18.02
C ALA A 92 18.32 21.95 19.12
N GLN A 93 17.05 22.02 18.74
CA GLN A 93 15.93 22.27 19.63
C GLN A 93 15.06 21.03 19.78
N ASP A 94 14.23 20.99 20.82
CA ASP A 94 13.25 19.93 20.98
C ASP A 94 12.29 19.88 19.78
N GLY A 95 12.08 18.67 19.26
CA GLY A 95 11.32 18.42 18.03
C GLY A 95 12.17 18.40 16.76
N ASP A 96 13.42 18.87 16.79
CA ASP A 96 14.30 18.79 15.63
C ASP A 96 14.68 17.34 15.33
N ASN A 97 14.72 16.99 14.05
CA ASN A 97 15.32 15.75 13.60
C ASN A 97 16.83 15.95 13.50
N VAL A 98 17.60 15.22 14.29
CA VAL A 98 19.04 15.41 14.47
C VAL A 98 19.84 14.22 13.95
N LEU A 99 21.02 14.49 13.39
CA LEU A 99 22.07 13.50 13.19
C LEU A 99 22.86 13.39 14.48
N ALA A 100 22.76 12.25 15.15
CA ALA A 100 23.46 11.95 16.40
C ALA A 100 24.51 10.87 16.16
N TYR A 101 25.68 11.03 16.78
CA TYR A 101 26.70 9.99 16.92
C TYR A 101 26.57 9.37 18.31
N ILE A 102 26.52 8.05 18.40
CA ILE A 102 26.39 7.30 19.65
C ILE A 102 27.29 6.07 19.56
N ASP A 103 28.24 5.97 20.48
CA ASP A 103 29.09 4.78 20.71
C ASP A 103 29.67 4.15 19.43
N GLY A 104 30.20 4.98 18.51
CA GLY A 104 30.79 4.48 17.26
C GLY A 104 29.93 4.67 16.02
N THR A 105 28.63 4.97 16.17
CA THR A 105 27.66 4.88 15.07
C THR A 105 26.79 6.12 14.95
N CYS A 106 26.50 6.53 13.71
CA CYS A 106 25.57 7.63 13.46
C CYS A 106 24.12 7.13 13.39
N THR A 107 23.16 7.94 13.82
CA THR A 107 21.72 7.72 13.62
C THR A 107 20.96 9.03 13.47
N VAL A 108 19.77 8.97 12.84
CA VAL A 108 18.84 10.10 12.79
C VAL A 108 17.61 9.81 13.65
N LYS A 109 17.29 10.74 14.56
CA LYS A 109 16.17 10.67 15.52
C LYS A 109 15.63 12.07 15.81
N SER A 110 14.44 12.18 16.38
CA SER A 110 13.93 13.46 16.91
C SER A 110 14.51 13.72 18.30
N LEU A 111 15.05 14.91 18.53
CA LEU A 111 15.51 15.34 19.84
C LEU A 111 14.31 15.73 20.70
N PHE A 112 14.30 15.29 21.96
CA PHE A 112 13.28 15.69 22.93
C PHE A 112 13.88 15.79 24.32
N THR A 113 13.50 16.82 25.07
CA THR A 113 13.84 16.95 26.48
C THR A 113 12.57 16.74 27.31
N ASP A 114 12.62 15.82 28.27
CA ASP A 114 11.47 15.55 29.14
C ASP A 114 11.34 16.56 30.29
N GLU A 115 10.28 16.38 31.09
CA GLU A 115 9.98 17.25 32.23
C GLU A 115 11.07 17.23 33.31
N ASP A 116 11.85 16.16 33.38
CA ASP A 116 12.97 15.98 34.30
C ASP A 116 14.28 16.61 33.76
N GLY A 117 14.24 17.19 32.56
CA GLY A 117 15.40 17.80 31.88
C GLY A 117 16.29 16.80 31.15
N THR A 118 15.82 15.57 31.00
CA THR A 118 16.56 14.47 30.38
C THR A 118 16.42 14.51 28.86
N LYS A 119 17.53 14.30 28.14
CA LYS A 119 17.54 14.29 26.67
C LYS A 119 17.30 12.90 26.10
N TRP A 120 16.45 12.85 25.09
CA TRP A 120 16.03 11.65 24.39
C TRP A 120 16.22 11.79 22.89
N LEU A 121 16.57 10.68 22.25
CA LEU A 121 16.51 10.50 20.81
C LEU A 121 15.34 9.59 20.47
N VAL A 122 14.26 10.18 19.99
CA VAL A 122 12.97 9.53 19.80
C VAL A 122 12.82 9.11 18.34
N PRO A 123 12.58 7.82 18.05
CA PRO A 123 12.20 7.39 16.72
C PRO A 123 10.77 7.84 16.41
N GLN A 124 10.51 8.16 15.15
CA GLN A 124 9.18 8.45 14.62
C GLN A 124 8.65 7.18 13.95
N ASN A 125 8.56 6.12 14.76
CA ASN A 125 8.03 4.80 14.42
C ASN A 125 7.85 3.98 15.71
N ASP A 126 6.61 3.63 16.04
CA ASP A 126 6.24 2.86 17.25
C ASP A 126 6.96 1.51 17.41
N ASN A 127 7.53 0.96 16.33
CA ASN A 127 8.28 -0.30 16.38
C ASN A 127 9.69 -0.13 16.98
N TYR A 128 10.15 1.09 17.23
CA TYR A 128 11.48 1.42 17.72
C TYR A 128 11.41 2.08 19.09
N LYS A 129 12.42 1.84 19.93
CA LYS A 129 12.50 2.43 21.28
C LYS A 129 13.24 3.77 21.24
N ALA A 130 12.78 4.73 22.04
CA ALA A 130 13.52 5.95 22.32
C ALA A 130 14.86 5.60 23.00
N ILE A 131 15.90 6.35 22.66
CA ILE A 131 17.24 6.21 23.23
C ILE A 131 17.41 7.32 24.27
N HIS A 132 17.64 6.91 25.51
CA HIS A 132 17.94 7.79 26.63
C HIS A 132 19.43 8.17 26.58
N LEU A 133 19.75 9.47 26.54
CA LEU A 133 21.14 9.93 26.51
C LEU A 133 21.68 10.04 27.95
N THR A 134 22.46 9.06 28.39
CA THR A 134 23.14 9.08 29.70
C THR A 134 24.54 9.70 29.61
N GLU A 135 25.08 10.14 30.75
CA GLU A 135 26.44 10.69 30.83
C GLU A 135 27.53 9.67 30.46
N ASP A 136 27.23 8.40 30.61
CA ASP A 136 28.10 7.25 30.32
C ASP A 136 28.13 6.86 28.83
N MET A 137 27.23 7.39 28.01
CA MET A 137 27.24 7.19 26.56
C MET A 137 28.12 8.23 25.87
N ASN A 138 28.89 7.81 24.85
CA ASN A 138 29.57 8.76 23.99
C ASN A 138 28.59 9.27 22.92
N ALA A 139 27.70 10.18 23.33
CA ALA A 139 26.64 10.71 22.49
C ALA A 139 26.87 12.19 22.12
N GLN A 140 26.82 12.50 20.81
CA GLN A 140 26.99 13.86 20.31
C GLN A 140 25.97 14.18 19.21
N ILE A 141 25.40 15.38 19.25
CA ILE A 141 24.58 15.90 18.15
C ILE A 141 25.50 16.58 17.15
N LEU A 142 25.60 16.01 15.95
CA LEU A 142 26.46 16.53 14.89
C LEU A 142 25.76 17.66 14.11
N GLY A 143 24.46 17.52 13.85
CA GLY A 143 23.71 18.52 13.10
C GLY A 143 22.21 18.26 13.06
N VAL A 144 21.48 19.20 12.45
CA VAL A 144 20.01 19.19 12.34
C VAL A 144 19.59 18.97 10.90
N VAL A 145 18.61 18.09 10.68
CA VAL A 145 17.99 17.84 9.38
C VAL A 145 17.08 19.02 9.02
N VAL A 146 17.42 19.76 7.97
CA VAL A 146 16.71 20.96 7.53
C VAL A 146 15.84 20.75 6.28
N ALA A 147 16.01 19.64 5.57
CA ALA A 147 15.17 19.25 4.43
C ALA A 147 15.32 17.76 4.10
N VAL A 148 14.37 17.24 3.32
CA VAL A 148 14.43 15.88 2.74
C VAL A 148 14.22 15.96 1.23
N GLU A 149 15.17 15.42 0.48
CA GLU A 149 15.06 15.21 -0.96
C GLU A 149 14.56 13.78 -1.21
N LYS A 150 13.40 13.67 -1.86
CA LYS A 150 12.75 12.38 -2.12
C LYS A 150 13.46 11.64 -3.24
N GLY A 151 14.04 10.47 -2.91
CA GLY A 151 14.72 9.63 -3.90
C GLY A 151 13.76 9.04 -4.95
N ARG A 152 12.46 8.97 -4.63
CA ARG A 152 11.41 8.46 -5.53
C ARG A 152 10.63 9.60 -6.18
N VAL A 153 10.96 9.91 -7.42
CA VAL A 153 10.25 10.91 -8.23
C VAL A 153 8.98 10.33 -8.90
N ARG A 154 8.87 9.01 -9.01
CA ARG A 154 7.76 8.33 -9.72
C ARG A 154 6.85 7.56 -8.75
N ALA A 155 5.54 7.65 -8.99
CA ALA A 155 4.54 6.89 -8.26
C ALA A 155 4.67 5.38 -8.51
N SER A 156 4.35 4.57 -7.49
CA SER A 156 4.40 3.12 -7.59
C SER A 156 3.32 2.58 -8.54
N SER A 157 3.73 1.80 -9.55
CA SER A 157 2.82 1.10 -10.47
C SER A 157 1.76 0.28 -9.73
N ARG A 158 2.13 -0.33 -8.59
CA ARG A 158 1.22 -1.12 -7.75
C ARG A 158 0.14 -0.25 -7.10
N GLN A 159 0.51 0.90 -6.54
CA GLN A 159 -0.44 1.83 -5.93
C GLN A 159 -1.40 2.44 -6.97
N MET A 160 -0.87 2.78 -8.15
CA MET A 160 -1.69 3.26 -9.28
C MET A 160 -2.70 2.19 -9.72
N LEU A 161 -2.26 0.93 -9.88
CA LEU A 161 -3.15 -0.19 -10.22
C LEU A 161 -4.25 -0.41 -9.16
N GLN A 162 -3.92 -0.33 -7.87
CA GLN A 162 -4.91 -0.45 -6.79
C GLN A 162 -5.94 0.68 -6.84
N SER A 163 -5.49 1.91 -7.06
CA SER A 163 -6.37 3.09 -7.17
C SER A 163 -7.31 2.98 -8.38
N VAL A 164 -6.78 2.54 -9.52
CA VAL A 164 -7.59 2.25 -10.74
C VAL A 164 -8.59 1.13 -10.47
N ARG A 165 -8.21 0.06 -9.77
CA ARG A 165 -9.13 -1.03 -9.41
C ARG A 165 -10.25 -0.54 -8.50
N ARG A 166 -9.96 0.29 -7.50
CA ARG A 166 -10.96 0.91 -6.62
C ARG A 166 -11.93 1.78 -7.43
N ALA A 167 -11.42 2.63 -8.31
CA ALA A 167 -12.25 3.46 -9.19
C ALA A 167 -13.14 2.62 -10.11
N LYS A 168 -12.59 1.58 -10.73
CA LYS A 168 -13.37 0.63 -11.56
C LYS A 168 -14.46 -0.09 -10.76
N ASN A 169 -14.17 -0.47 -9.51
CA ASN A 169 -15.16 -1.10 -8.64
C ASN A 169 -16.26 -0.13 -8.22
N MET A 170 -15.93 1.13 -7.92
CA MET A 170 -16.94 2.16 -7.64
C MET A 170 -17.80 2.44 -8.87
N GLN A 171 -17.22 2.53 -10.06
CA GLN A 171 -17.95 2.68 -11.31
C GLN A 171 -18.88 1.49 -11.57
N ARG A 172 -18.40 0.25 -11.35
CA ARG A 172 -19.24 -0.97 -11.43
C ARG A 172 -20.35 -1.00 -10.38
N SER A 173 -20.12 -0.44 -9.18
CA SER A 173 -21.15 -0.35 -8.15
C SER A 173 -22.21 0.71 -8.48
N ALA A 174 -21.83 1.81 -9.14
CA ALA A 174 -22.74 2.87 -9.56
C ALA A 174 -23.64 2.45 -10.75
N SER A 175 -23.22 1.45 -11.53
CA SER A 175 -23.98 0.86 -12.64
C SER A 175 -24.82 -0.36 -12.25
N ARG A 176 -24.97 -0.68 -10.95
CA ARG A 176 -25.82 -1.81 -10.52
C ARG A 176 -27.29 -1.51 -10.87
N LEU A 177 -27.94 -2.48 -11.52
CA LEU A 177 -29.38 -2.47 -11.74
C LEU A 177 -30.09 -2.33 -10.38
N SER A 178 -31.16 -1.53 -10.31
CA SER A 178 -31.97 -1.45 -9.10
C SER A 178 -32.56 -2.82 -8.75
N GLU A 179 -32.76 -3.11 -7.46
CA GLU A 179 -33.37 -4.36 -7.00
C GLU A 179 -34.73 -4.62 -7.67
N GLU A 180 -35.52 -3.56 -7.88
CA GLU A 180 -36.79 -3.61 -8.58
C GLU A 180 -36.64 -4.05 -10.05
N LYS A 181 -35.61 -3.54 -10.76
CA LYS A 181 -35.36 -3.95 -12.14
C LYS A 181 -34.93 -5.41 -12.21
N VAL A 182 -34.12 -5.88 -11.25
CA VAL A 182 -33.72 -7.29 -11.15
C VAL A 182 -34.93 -8.19 -10.89
N ASP A 183 -35.82 -7.79 -9.98
CA ASP A 183 -37.06 -8.54 -9.67
C ASP A 183 -37.97 -8.65 -10.90
N ASN A 184 -38.15 -7.56 -11.65
CA ASN A 184 -38.93 -7.56 -12.89
C ASN A 184 -38.36 -8.51 -13.95
N ILE A 185 -37.04 -8.66 -14.02
CA ILE A 185 -36.38 -9.60 -14.93
C ILE A 185 -36.68 -11.05 -14.54
N ILE A 186 -36.58 -11.38 -13.24
CA ILE A 186 -36.93 -12.73 -12.74
C ILE A 186 -38.38 -13.07 -13.06
N ILE A 187 -39.30 -12.13 -12.83
CA ILE A 187 -40.73 -12.30 -13.15
C ILE A 187 -40.92 -12.55 -14.65
N THR A 188 -40.30 -11.74 -15.49
CA THR A 188 -40.40 -11.84 -16.97
C THR A 188 -39.93 -13.21 -17.46
N ILE A 189 -38.78 -13.67 -16.97
CA ILE A 189 -38.15 -14.93 -17.41
C ILE A 189 -38.86 -16.16 -16.85
N GLY A 190 -39.57 -16.04 -15.72
CA GLY A 190 -40.37 -17.13 -15.16
C GLY A 190 -41.26 -17.80 -16.21
N SER A 191 -41.89 -17.02 -17.10
CA SER A 191 -42.71 -17.55 -18.20
C SER A 191 -41.97 -18.50 -19.17
N ALA A 192 -40.66 -18.37 -19.32
CA ALA A 192 -39.82 -19.21 -20.16
C ALA A 192 -39.28 -20.46 -19.44
N VAL A 193 -39.38 -20.51 -18.11
CA VAL A 193 -38.88 -21.61 -17.29
C VAL A 193 -39.91 -22.73 -17.21
N LYS A 194 -39.57 -23.87 -17.80
CA LYS A 194 -40.42 -25.08 -17.87
C LYS A 194 -39.97 -26.17 -16.91
N HIS A 195 -38.79 -26.04 -16.29
CA HIS A 195 -38.26 -27.01 -15.33
C HIS A 195 -37.44 -26.31 -14.24
N ALA A 196 -37.50 -26.81 -13.01
CA ALA A 196 -36.89 -26.15 -11.84
C ALA A 196 -35.38 -25.88 -12.00
N ARG A 197 -34.66 -26.78 -12.69
CA ARG A 197 -33.22 -26.64 -12.91
C ARG A 197 -32.86 -25.50 -13.88
N GLN A 198 -33.76 -25.10 -14.78
CA GLN A 198 -33.51 -24.02 -15.74
C GLN A 198 -33.31 -22.67 -15.07
N TRP A 199 -33.82 -22.49 -13.84
CA TRP A 199 -33.50 -21.33 -13.01
C TRP A 199 -32.00 -21.15 -12.76
N TYR A 200 -31.19 -22.20 -12.90
CA TYR A 200 -29.74 -22.07 -12.84
C TYR A 200 -29.17 -21.16 -13.94
N ALA A 201 -29.78 -21.15 -15.14
CA ALA A 201 -29.37 -20.27 -16.24
C ALA A 201 -29.58 -18.79 -15.88
N VAL A 202 -30.69 -18.48 -15.22
CA VAL A 202 -31.01 -17.14 -14.70
C VAL A 202 -30.02 -16.75 -13.60
N PHE A 203 -29.83 -17.64 -12.62
CA PHE A 203 -28.86 -17.44 -11.53
C PHE A 203 -27.45 -17.18 -12.05
N ARG A 204 -26.95 -18.00 -13.00
CA ARG A 204 -25.61 -17.84 -13.55
C ARG A 204 -25.44 -16.51 -14.27
N ALA A 205 -26.43 -16.08 -15.05
CA ALA A 205 -26.42 -14.75 -15.68
C ALA A 205 -26.37 -13.64 -14.62
N MET A 206 -27.14 -13.73 -13.54
CA MET A 206 -27.09 -12.73 -12.45
C MET A 206 -25.73 -12.68 -11.75
N VAL A 207 -25.07 -13.84 -11.57
CA VAL A 207 -23.70 -13.92 -11.04
C VAL A 207 -22.69 -13.26 -11.99
N ASP A 208 -22.83 -13.46 -13.30
CA ASP A 208 -21.93 -12.86 -14.31
C ASP A 208 -21.97 -11.32 -14.28
N TYR A 209 -23.13 -10.73 -13.96
CA TYR A 209 -23.31 -9.28 -13.78
C TYR A 209 -22.95 -8.79 -12.36
N GLY A 210 -22.52 -9.67 -11.46
CA GLY A 210 -22.15 -9.33 -10.09
C GLY A 210 -23.33 -8.85 -9.23
N LEU A 211 -24.55 -9.26 -9.58
CA LEU A 211 -25.76 -9.03 -8.79
C LEU A 211 -25.87 -10.02 -7.63
N MET A 212 -25.26 -11.20 -7.78
CA MET A 212 -25.26 -12.28 -6.79
C MET A 212 -23.88 -12.94 -6.75
N SER A 213 -23.53 -13.59 -5.64
CA SER A 213 -22.31 -14.37 -5.51
C SER A 213 -22.54 -15.84 -5.83
N GLU A 214 -21.49 -16.60 -6.16
CA GLU A 214 -21.61 -18.02 -6.55
C GLU A 214 -22.18 -18.92 -5.44
N ASP A 215 -21.98 -18.54 -4.18
CA ASP A 215 -22.46 -19.21 -2.98
C ASP A 215 -23.89 -18.82 -2.56
N SER A 216 -24.49 -17.81 -3.20
CA SER A 216 -25.82 -17.27 -2.86
C SER A 216 -27.02 -18.01 -3.49
N VAL A 217 -26.87 -19.29 -3.84
CA VAL A 217 -27.92 -20.08 -4.50
C VAL A 217 -29.22 -20.13 -3.66
N GLN A 218 -29.10 -20.21 -2.34
CA GLN A 218 -30.26 -20.27 -1.43
C GLN A 218 -31.05 -18.95 -1.47
N GLU A 219 -30.35 -17.82 -1.40
CA GLU A 219 -30.93 -16.48 -1.50
C GLU A 219 -31.68 -16.30 -2.82
N PHE A 220 -31.09 -16.76 -3.93
CA PHE A 220 -31.76 -16.73 -5.23
C PHE A 220 -33.05 -17.56 -5.24
N CYS A 221 -33.02 -18.78 -4.67
CA CYS A 221 -34.20 -19.63 -4.59
C CYS A 221 -35.33 -18.98 -3.77
N GLU A 222 -35.00 -18.35 -2.64
CA GLU A 222 -35.95 -17.62 -1.81
C GLU A 222 -36.53 -16.40 -2.53
N ARG A 223 -35.68 -15.67 -3.26
CA ARG A 223 -36.10 -14.53 -4.11
C ARG A 223 -37.10 -14.96 -5.17
N VAL A 224 -36.84 -16.04 -5.90
CA VAL A 224 -37.78 -16.57 -6.92
C VAL A 224 -39.11 -17.00 -6.27
N LYS A 225 -39.07 -17.72 -5.15
CA LYS A 225 -40.30 -18.15 -4.43
C LYS A 225 -41.14 -16.98 -3.96
N ARG A 226 -40.50 -15.90 -3.51
CA ARG A 226 -41.19 -14.67 -3.08
C ARG A 226 -41.85 -13.95 -4.25
N LEU A 227 -41.18 -13.88 -5.41
CA LEU A 227 -41.67 -13.16 -6.59
C LEU A 227 -42.71 -13.95 -7.39
N LEU A 228 -42.58 -15.27 -7.43
CA LEU A 228 -43.38 -16.17 -8.25
C LEU A 228 -43.89 -17.36 -7.44
N PRO A 229 -44.68 -17.15 -6.36
CA PRO A 229 -45.07 -18.22 -5.42
C PRO A 229 -45.89 -19.35 -6.07
N GLU A 230 -46.69 -19.01 -7.09
CA GLU A 230 -47.57 -19.96 -7.80
C GLU A 230 -46.91 -20.64 -9.02
N HIS A 231 -45.61 -20.44 -9.23
CA HIS A 231 -44.92 -21.01 -10.38
C HIS A 231 -44.78 -22.53 -10.25
N GLU A 232 -45.18 -23.29 -11.29
CA GLU A 232 -45.21 -24.76 -11.27
C GLU A 232 -43.84 -25.39 -10.95
N HIS A 233 -42.76 -24.74 -11.40
CA HIS A 233 -41.39 -25.27 -11.30
C HIS A 233 -40.46 -24.35 -10.48
N LEU A 234 -40.72 -24.22 -9.19
CA LEU A 234 -39.87 -23.43 -8.28
C LEU A 234 -38.46 -24.03 -8.12
N PRO A 235 -37.41 -23.21 -7.99
CA PRO A 235 -36.05 -23.69 -7.81
C PRO A 235 -35.81 -24.26 -6.40
N ALA A 236 -34.92 -25.26 -6.33
CA ALA A 236 -34.49 -25.87 -5.08
C ALA A 236 -32.97 -25.80 -4.94
N HIS A 237 -32.50 -25.31 -3.79
CA HIS A 237 -31.07 -25.13 -3.50
C HIS A 237 -30.23 -26.37 -3.82
N LYS A 238 -30.61 -27.55 -3.30
CA LYS A 238 -29.88 -28.81 -3.54
C LYS A 238 -29.74 -29.18 -5.02
N GLU A 239 -30.70 -28.77 -5.86
CA GLU A 239 -30.65 -29.05 -7.29
C GLU A 239 -29.75 -28.05 -8.03
N LEU A 240 -29.94 -26.75 -7.78
CA LEU A 240 -29.18 -25.69 -8.44
C LEU A 240 -27.70 -25.72 -8.05
N SER A 241 -27.36 -26.02 -6.79
CA SER A 241 -25.96 -26.09 -6.33
C SER A 241 -25.15 -27.20 -7.04
N ARG A 242 -25.80 -28.18 -7.66
CA ARG A 242 -25.13 -29.27 -8.41
C ARG A 242 -24.95 -28.96 -9.90
N MET A 243 -25.51 -27.85 -10.38
CA MET A 243 -25.50 -27.50 -11.81
C MET A 243 -24.19 -26.83 -12.25
N ALA A 244 -23.36 -26.36 -11.32
CA ALA A 244 -22.08 -25.69 -11.59
C ALA A 244 -20.99 -26.68 -12.06
N VAL A 245 -21.21 -27.30 -13.22
CA VAL A 245 -20.32 -28.28 -13.83
C VAL A 245 -20.09 -27.97 -15.31
N GLN A 246 -18.92 -28.32 -15.83
CA GLN A 246 -18.56 -28.15 -17.25
C GLN A 246 -18.82 -26.71 -17.75
N SER A 247 -19.51 -26.53 -18.88
CA SER A 247 -19.84 -25.18 -19.39
C SER A 247 -20.68 -24.36 -18.42
N PHE A 248 -21.53 -24.98 -17.62
CA PHE A 248 -22.40 -24.27 -16.67
C PHE A 248 -21.64 -23.70 -15.47
N ALA A 249 -20.43 -24.19 -15.18
CA ALA A 249 -19.51 -23.58 -14.21
C ALA A 249 -18.84 -22.29 -14.72
N LYS A 250 -18.99 -21.97 -16.02
CA LYS A 250 -18.38 -20.81 -16.66
C LYS A 250 -19.41 -19.70 -16.87
N GLN A 251 -18.92 -18.52 -17.26
CA GLN A 251 -19.77 -17.42 -17.72
C GLN A 251 -20.65 -17.86 -18.89
N VAL A 252 -21.87 -17.33 -18.96
CA VAL A 252 -22.87 -17.62 -20.01
C VAL A 252 -22.29 -17.42 -21.41
N SER A 253 -21.49 -16.37 -21.62
CA SER A 253 -20.81 -16.08 -22.89
C SER A 253 -19.86 -17.20 -23.35
N MET A 254 -19.40 -18.03 -22.42
CA MET A 254 -18.52 -19.18 -22.65
C MET A 254 -19.27 -20.52 -22.68
N TRP A 255 -20.60 -20.51 -22.58
CA TRP A 255 -21.37 -21.74 -22.73
C TRP A 255 -21.23 -22.22 -24.17
N ARG A 256 -20.80 -23.47 -24.33
CA ARG A 256 -20.62 -24.12 -25.63
C ARG A 256 -21.21 -25.55 -25.60
N PRO A 257 -21.87 -26.02 -26.68
CA PRO A 257 -22.50 -27.34 -26.72
C PRO A 257 -21.52 -28.52 -26.55
N ASP A 258 -20.27 -28.34 -26.98
CA ASP A 258 -19.20 -29.34 -26.95
C ASP A 258 -18.78 -29.75 -25.52
N ASN A 259 -19.02 -28.87 -24.54
CA ASN A 259 -18.77 -29.13 -23.12
C ASN A 259 -20.03 -28.88 -22.26
N ALA A 260 -21.20 -29.22 -22.79
CA ALA A 260 -22.47 -29.09 -22.09
C ALA A 260 -22.72 -30.26 -21.11
N PRO A 261 -23.25 -30.01 -19.90
CA PRO A 261 -23.61 -31.07 -18.96
C PRO A 261 -24.87 -31.84 -19.35
N VAL A 262 -25.60 -31.35 -20.35
CA VAL A 262 -26.73 -32.00 -20.99
C VAL A 262 -26.59 -31.85 -22.49
N SER A 263 -27.06 -32.82 -23.28
CA SER A 263 -26.92 -32.77 -24.74
C SER A 263 -28.21 -32.34 -25.45
N GLY A 264 -28.07 -31.86 -26.70
CA GLY A 264 -29.18 -31.59 -27.60
C GLY A 264 -30.11 -30.47 -27.16
N ALA A 265 -31.43 -30.66 -27.34
CA ALA A 265 -32.45 -29.64 -27.11
C ALA A 265 -32.44 -29.08 -25.68
N ARG A 266 -32.13 -29.92 -24.68
CA ARG A 266 -32.09 -29.48 -23.27
C ARG A 266 -31.06 -28.38 -23.07
N TYR A 267 -29.86 -28.54 -23.60
CA TYR A 267 -28.80 -27.52 -23.50
C TYR A 267 -29.23 -26.21 -24.16
N MET A 268 -29.86 -26.29 -25.32
CA MET A 268 -30.36 -25.12 -26.04
C MET A 268 -31.43 -24.36 -25.24
N ASP A 269 -32.28 -25.06 -24.49
CA ASP A 269 -33.25 -24.41 -23.59
C ASP A 269 -32.56 -23.62 -22.48
N TYR A 270 -31.54 -24.20 -21.83
CA TYR A 270 -30.75 -23.48 -20.80
C TYR A 270 -30.02 -22.27 -21.41
N LEU A 271 -29.39 -22.44 -22.57
CA LEU A 271 -28.67 -21.37 -23.24
C LEU A 271 -29.61 -20.23 -23.66
N SER A 272 -30.80 -20.56 -24.17
CA SER A 272 -31.82 -19.60 -24.57
C SER A 272 -32.30 -18.76 -23.38
N ILE A 273 -32.57 -19.40 -22.23
CA ILE A 273 -32.97 -18.71 -20.99
C ILE A 273 -31.81 -17.82 -20.49
N ALA A 274 -30.58 -18.32 -20.51
CA ALA A 274 -29.40 -17.55 -20.11
C ALA A 274 -29.20 -16.30 -20.98
N GLN A 275 -29.30 -16.44 -22.31
CA GLN A 275 -29.20 -15.34 -23.27
C GLN A 275 -30.36 -14.34 -23.19
N MET A 276 -31.56 -14.80 -22.85
CA MET A 276 -32.69 -13.92 -22.58
C MET A 276 -32.45 -13.11 -21.30
N THR A 277 -31.92 -13.74 -20.26
CA THR A 277 -31.54 -13.08 -19.00
C THR A 277 -30.46 -12.03 -19.23
N ASP A 278 -29.39 -12.40 -19.93
CA ASP A 278 -28.27 -11.53 -20.28
C ASP A 278 -28.71 -10.26 -21.01
N ARG A 279 -29.58 -10.39 -22.03
CA ARG A 279 -30.15 -9.24 -22.75
C ARG A 279 -30.95 -8.30 -21.84
N LEU A 280 -31.75 -8.84 -20.94
CA LEU A 280 -32.56 -8.03 -20.01
C LEU A 280 -31.70 -7.34 -18.93
N LEU A 281 -30.56 -7.93 -18.57
CA LEU A 281 -29.57 -7.37 -17.65
C LEU A 281 -28.70 -6.28 -18.29
N GLY A 282 -28.80 -6.08 -19.62
CA GLY A 282 -28.10 -5.03 -20.34
C GLY A 282 -26.92 -5.51 -21.18
N GLY A 283 -26.86 -6.78 -21.53
CA GLY A 283 -25.91 -7.29 -22.53
C GLY A 283 -26.20 -6.72 -23.91
N GLU A 284 -25.20 -6.13 -24.56
CA GLU A 284 -25.27 -5.79 -25.99
C GLU A 284 -25.25 -7.08 -26.82
N GLU A 285 -26.02 -7.13 -27.91
CA GLU A 285 -25.98 -8.25 -28.86
C GLU A 285 -24.54 -8.43 -29.38
N ALA A 286 -23.94 -9.58 -29.08
CA ALA A 286 -22.63 -9.98 -29.60
C ALA A 286 -22.72 -10.43 -31.05
#